data_AF-A0A519SUN6-F1
#
_entry.id   AF-A0A519SUN6-F1
#
_cell.length_a   1.000
_cell.length_b   1.000
_cell.length_c   1.000
_cell.angle_alpha   90.00
_cell.angle_beta   90.00
_cell.angle_gamma   90.00
#
_symmetry.space_group_name_H-M   'P 1'
#
loop_
_entity.id
_entity.type
_entity.pdbx_description
1 polymer ?
#
loop_
_entity_poly.entity_id
_entity_poly.type
_entity_poly.pdbx_seq_one_letter_code
_entity_poly.pdbx_strand_id
1 'polypeptide(L)'
;LERAGRFRSLGDGQVDFKAIFSKMAQYDYPGWAVLEWECALKHPEDGAREGAQFIKDHIIRVTDRTFDDFAASGIDKTLNKTILGL
;
A
#
# COMPACT_ATOMS: atom_id res chain seq x y z
N LEU A 1 -19.11 -6.07 -25.05
CA LEU A 1 -17.95 -6.24 -24.14
C LEU A 1 -16.97 -5.07 -24.17
N GLU A 2 -16.78 -4.43 -25.34
CA GLU A 2 -16.00 -3.21 -25.51
C GLU A 2 -16.76 -1.95 -25.03
N ARG A 3 -16.87 -1.75 -23.70
CA ARG A 3 -17.37 -0.51 -23.11
C ARG A 3 -16.27 0.10 -22.24
N ALA A 4 -15.88 1.34 -22.55
CA ALA A 4 -14.72 1.99 -21.93
C ALA A 4 -14.86 2.14 -20.39
N GLY A 5 -16.06 2.41 -19.90
CA GLY A 5 -16.36 2.61 -18.47
C GLY A 5 -17.07 1.43 -17.83
N ARG A 6 -16.53 0.21 -17.97
CA ARG A 6 -17.04 -0.96 -17.24
C ARG A 6 -16.21 -1.22 -15.99
N PHE A 7 -16.85 -1.73 -14.94
CA PHE A 7 -16.13 -2.28 -13.80
C PHE A 7 -15.29 -3.48 -14.26
N ARG A 8 -14.08 -3.59 -13.70
CA ARG A 8 -13.19 -4.74 -13.83
C ARG A 8 -12.83 -5.19 -12.43
N SER A 9 -12.77 -6.50 -12.20
CA SER A 9 -12.34 -7.04 -10.92
C SER A 9 -10.97 -6.46 -10.52
N LEU A 10 -10.68 -6.48 -9.21
CA LEU A 10 -9.43 -5.92 -8.68
C LEU A 10 -8.21 -6.49 -9.41
N GLY A 11 -7.27 -5.62 -9.77
CA GLY A 11 -6.07 -5.99 -10.53
C GLY A 11 -6.25 -6.05 -12.06
N ASP A 12 -7.47 -6.22 -12.57
CA ASP A 12 -7.75 -6.29 -14.02
C ASP A 12 -7.95 -4.90 -14.67
N GLY A 13 -7.82 -3.83 -13.88
CA GLY A 13 -8.08 -2.44 -14.25
C GLY A 13 -6.82 -1.58 -14.36
N GLN A 14 -7.04 -0.27 -14.36
CA GLN A 14 -5.97 0.74 -14.44
C GLN A 14 -5.72 1.44 -13.08
N VAL A 15 -6.42 1.02 -12.03
CA VAL A 15 -6.30 1.61 -10.70
C VAL A 15 -4.97 1.18 -10.07
N ASP A 16 -4.19 2.16 -9.60
CA ASP A 16 -2.96 1.90 -8.86
C ASP A 16 -3.27 1.62 -7.38
N PHE A 17 -3.60 0.36 -7.09
CA PHE A 17 -3.88 -0.08 -5.73
C PHE A 17 -2.65 0.01 -4.82
N LYS A 18 -1.44 -0.16 -5.35
CA LYS A 18 -0.22 -0.06 -4.53
C LYS A 18 -0.05 1.35 -3.98
N ALA A 19 -0.23 2.37 -4.82
CA ALA A 19 -0.17 3.76 -4.38
C ALA A 19 -1.26 4.10 -3.36
N ILE A 20 -2.49 3.62 -3.57
CA ILE A 20 -3.61 3.86 -2.65
C ILE A 20 -3.33 3.26 -1.27
N PHE A 21 -2.98 1.96 -1.19
CA PHE A 21 -2.71 1.30 0.08
C PHE A 21 -1.47 1.87 0.79
N SER A 22 -0.44 2.27 0.02
CA SER A 22 0.73 2.97 0.57
C SER A 22 0.34 4.28 1.24
N LYS A 23 -0.55 5.07 0.63
CA LYS A 23 -1.06 6.29 1.25
C LYS A 23 -1.90 6.02 2.50
N MET A 24 -2.78 5.01 2.48
CA MET A 24 -3.58 4.66 3.66
C MET A 24 -2.68 4.25 4.84
N ALA A 25 -1.62 3.48 4.57
CA ALA A 25 -0.62 3.12 5.56
C ALA A 25 0.19 4.33 6.07
N GLN A 26 0.56 5.26 5.17
CA GLN A 26 1.26 6.50 5.54
C GLN A 26 0.48 7.35 6.55
N TYR A 27 -0.84 7.37 6.44
CA TYR A 27 -1.71 8.16 7.31
C TYR A 27 -2.26 7.38 8.51
N ASP A 28 -1.81 6.15 8.74
CA ASP A 28 -2.34 5.25 9.78
C ASP A 28 -3.89 5.21 9.77
N TYR A 29 -4.47 5.09 8.58
CA TYR A 29 -5.92 5.16 8.41
C TYR A 29 -6.61 3.95 9.07
N PRO A 30 -7.51 4.13 10.06
CA PRO A 30 -8.04 3.04 10.87
C PRO A 30 -9.22 2.29 10.25
N GLY A 31 -9.62 2.63 9.02
CA GLY A 31 -10.79 2.06 8.36
C GLY A 31 -10.55 0.66 7.78
N TRP A 32 -11.60 0.10 7.19
CA TRP A 32 -11.57 -1.22 6.57
C TRP A 32 -11.55 -1.12 5.04
N ALA A 33 -10.82 -2.03 4.40
CA ALA A 33 -10.90 -2.21 2.96
C ALA A 33 -12.12 -3.09 2.62
N VAL A 34 -13.12 -2.49 1.97
CA VAL A 34 -14.35 -3.17 1.55
C VAL A 34 -14.37 -3.31 0.03
N LEU A 35 -14.78 -4.47 -0.45
CA LEU A 35 -14.96 -4.74 -1.88
C LEU A 35 -16.45 -4.79 -2.22
N GLU A 36 -16.93 -3.76 -2.90
CA GLU A 36 -18.15 -3.86 -3.70
C GLU A 36 -17.76 -4.38 -5.09
N TRP A 37 -18.29 -5.54 -5.46
CA TRP A 37 -17.81 -6.25 -6.64
C TRP A 37 -18.84 -6.24 -7.77
N GLU A 38 -18.38 -5.87 -8.95
CA GLU A 38 -19.12 -6.01 -10.21
C GLU A 38 -18.15 -6.51 -11.29
N CYS A 39 -18.52 -7.47 -12.12
CA CYS A 39 -17.73 -7.79 -13.31
C CYS A 39 -18.62 -8.52 -14.32
N ALA A 40 -18.63 -8.05 -15.57
CA ALA A 40 -19.39 -8.68 -16.64
C ALA A 40 -18.74 -9.98 -17.19
N LEU A 41 -17.61 -10.42 -16.62
CA LEU A 41 -16.81 -11.53 -17.14
C LEU A 41 -16.64 -12.69 -16.16
N LYS A 42 -16.38 -12.39 -14.88
CA LYS A 42 -16.08 -13.40 -13.86
C LYS A 42 -17.36 -13.82 -13.14
N HIS A 43 -17.35 -15.02 -12.55
CA HIS A 43 -18.42 -15.44 -11.63
C HIS A 43 -18.28 -14.66 -10.31
N PRO A 44 -19.39 -14.25 -9.65
CA PRO A 44 -19.31 -13.44 -8.42
C PRO A 44 -18.52 -14.11 -7.29
N GLU A 45 -18.63 -15.42 -7.12
CA GLU A 45 -17.91 -16.14 -6.06
C GLU A 45 -16.39 -16.15 -6.30
N ASP A 46 -15.95 -16.30 -7.56
CA ASP A 46 -14.54 -16.20 -7.91
C ASP A 46 -14.03 -14.78 -7.72
N GLY A 47 -14.83 -13.80 -8.15
CA GLY A 47 -14.54 -12.39 -7.94
C GLY A 47 -14.38 -12.00 -6.48
N ALA A 48 -15.25 -12.52 -5.61
CA ALA A 48 -15.18 -12.30 -4.17
C ALA A 48 -13.95 -12.99 -3.56
N ARG A 49 -13.69 -14.26 -3.91
CA ARG A 49 -12.54 -15.03 -3.41
C ARG A 49 -11.21 -14.40 -3.81
N GLU A 50 -11.04 -14.07 -5.08
CA GLU A 50 -9.84 -13.41 -5.61
C GLU A 50 -9.67 -12.01 -5.03
N GLY A 51 -10.76 -11.23 -4.96
CA GLY A 51 -10.75 -9.87 -4.44
C GLY A 51 -10.39 -9.79 -2.96
N ALA A 52 -10.89 -10.72 -2.14
CA ALA A 52 -10.54 -10.79 -0.73
C ALA A 52 -9.04 -11.07 -0.52
N GLN A 53 -8.48 -12.00 -1.30
CA GLN A 53 -7.05 -12.30 -1.25
C GLN A 53 -6.22 -11.10 -1.76
N PHE A 54 -6.63 -10.48 -2.87
CA PHE A 54 -5.98 -9.29 -3.43
C PHE A 54 -5.91 -8.15 -2.41
N ILE A 55 -7.01 -7.84 -1.72
CA ILE A 55 -7.04 -6.80 -0.68
C ILE A 55 -6.09 -7.16 0.45
N LYS A 56 -6.14 -8.40 0.95
CA LYS A 56 -5.28 -8.87 2.04
C LYS A 56 -3.80 -8.69 1.71
N ASP A 57 -3.39 -9.00 0.48
CA ASP A 57 -2.01 -8.88 0.03
C ASP A 57 -1.55 -7.42 -0.15
N HIS A 58 -2.47 -6.47 -0.26
CA HIS A 58 -2.17 -5.03 -0.32
C HIS A 58 -2.16 -4.35 1.05
N ILE A 59 -2.71 -4.97 2.10
CA ILE A 59 -2.69 -4.40 3.46
C ILE A 59 -1.25 -4.39 3.97
N ILE A 60 -0.74 -3.19 4.26
CA ILE A 60 0.61 -2.97 4.76
C ILE A 60 0.57 -3.01 6.29
N ARG A 61 1.37 -3.90 6.88
CA ARG A 61 1.69 -3.84 8.31
C ARG A 61 2.66 -2.68 8.54
N VAL A 62 2.18 -1.62 9.18
CA VAL A 62 3.00 -0.44 9.50
C VAL A 62 4.10 -0.79 10.52
N THR A 63 5.22 -0.07 10.44
CA THR A 63 6.36 -0.22 11.35
C THR A 63 6.06 0.45 12.69
N ASP A 64 6.46 -0.19 13.80
CA ASP A 64 6.37 0.40 15.15
C ASP A 64 7.40 1.54 15.37
N ARG A 65 8.34 1.72 14.43
CA ARG A 65 9.43 2.71 14.51
C ARG A 65 9.25 3.84 13.50
N THR A 66 9.39 5.07 13.96
CA THR A 66 9.50 6.25 13.11
C THR A 66 10.83 6.22 12.36
N PHE A 67 10.81 6.55 11.06
CA PHE A 67 12.02 6.62 10.24
C PHE A 67 13.01 7.69 10.77
N ASP A 68 12.48 8.75 11.39
CA ASP A 68 13.28 9.84 11.98
C ASP A 68 14.16 9.42 13.16
N ASP A 69 13.83 8.33 13.88
CA ASP A 69 14.67 7.86 14.99
C ASP A 69 16.04 7.37 14.51
N PHE A 70 16.17 6.98 13.24
CA PHE A 70 17.46 6.60 12.65
C PHE A 70 18.34 7.83 12.33
N ALA A 71 17.73 8.96 11.94
CA ALA A 71 18.43 10.23 11.74
C ALA A 71 18.73 10.94 13.08
N ALA A 72 17.99 10.61 14.13
CA ALA A 72 18.21 11.11 15.49
C ALA A 72 19.29 10.33 16.28
N SER A 73 19.94 9.31 15.68
CA SER A 73 21.16 8.74 16.28
C SER A 73 22.18 9.87 16.39
N GLY A 74 22.47 10.28 17.64
CA GLY A 74 23.16 11.52 17.96
C GLY A 74 24.33 11.78 17.01
N ILE A 75 24.24 12.89 16.28
CA ILE A 75 25.31 13.38 15.40
C ILE A 75 26.53 13.62 16.28
N ASP A 76 27.43 12.64 16.35
CA ASP A 76 28.72 12.82 17.02
C ASP A 76 29.59 13.66 16.09
N LYS A 77 29.58 14.97 16.36
CA LYS A 77 30.40 15.94 15.65
C LYS A 77 31.88 15.59 15.70
N THR A 78 32.34 14.87 16.71
CA THR A 78 33.73 14.43 16.86
C THR A 78 34.01 13.30 15.87
N LEU A 79 33.16 12.27 15.84
CA LEU A 79 33.24 11.17 14.87
C LEU A 79 33.18 11.70 13.44
N ASN A 80 32.27 12.65 13.16
CA ASN A 80 32.14 13.25 11.83
C ASN A 80 33.40 14.02 11.42
N LYS A 81 34.05 14.75 12.33
CA LYS A 81 35.31 15.44 12.04
C LYS A 81 36.44 14.46 11.77
N THR A 82 36.54 13.38 12.56
CA THR A 82 37.52 12.31 12.34
C THR A 82 37.34 11.63 10.98
N ILE A 83 36.11 11.34 10.57
CA ILE A 83 35.81 10.77 9.24
C ILE A 83 36.16 11.76 8.12
N LEU A 84 35.95 13.06 8.33
CA LEU A 84 36.24 14.12 7.35
C LEU A 84 37.72 14.56 7.33
N GLY A 85 38.57 14.04 8.23
CA GLY A 85 39.98 14.44 8.33
C GLY A 85 40.18 15.89 8.80
N LEU A 86 39.22 16.42 9.59
CA LEU A 86 39.20 17.78 10.14
C LEU A 86 39.52 17.82 11.64
#